data_AF-A0A3M2KMU5-F1
#
_entry.id   AF-A0A3M2KMU5-F1
#
_cell.length_a   1.000
_cell.length_b   1.000
_cell.length_c   1.000
_cell.angle_alpha   90.00
_cell.angle_beta   90.00
_cell.angle_gamma   90.00
#
_symmetry.space_group_name_H-M   'P 1'
#
loop_
_entity.id
_entity.type
_entity.pdbx_description
1 polymer ?
#
loop_
_entity_poly.entity_id
_entity_poly.type
_entity_poly.pdbx_seq_one_letter_code
_entity_poly.pdbx_strand_id
1 'polypeptide(L)'
;MMRDDGLTPIRRFAFPSENRGAGSVNWGSLGLLIGLGGLGGMLLWHFLPGERPLIAFALYSIPSNVFILPLPHEPALFYCAKFYVPWVVTLVGALSNVIANYVDYQVLYPLLHLRSVRARYADKQIYQKLIGWFRRWPFWILVITSYTPIPFYPFKFLSIADGYPLWKYQAALLLGRMPRYYLLAMVGYAVQPPVWVLIVLGVLLLVLPFVRKGWQLIKEKLPHYLPEMPRLSRLPMQD
;
A
#
# COMPACT_ATOMS: atom_id res chain seq x y z
N MET A 1 -11.64 -46.46 -17.81
CA MET A 1 -10.50 -46.44 -16.87
C MET A 1 -10.13 -44.98 -16.64
N MET A 2 -10.84 -44.33 -15.71
CA MET A 2 -10.64 -42.91 -15.37
C MET A 2 -9.43 -42.79 -14.44
N ARG A 3 -8.47 -41.94 -14.81
CA ARG A 3 -7.34 -41.57 -13.96
C ARG A 3 -7.84 -40.51 -13.00
N ASP A 4 -7.92 -40.89 -11.74
CA ASP A 4 -8.33 -40.03 -10.63
C ASP A 4 -7.11 -39.19 -10.23
N ASP A 5 -7.01 -37.98 -10.80
CA ASP A 5 -5.93 -37.05 -10.50
C ASP A 5 -6.22 -36.42 -9.14
N GLY A 6 -5.61 -36.98 -8.09
CA GLY A 6 -5.73 -36.62 -6.67
C GLY A 6 -5.26 -35.20 -6.30
N LEU A 7 -5.75 -34.17 -6.99
CA LEU A 7 -5.71 -32.79 -6.53
C LEU A 7 -6.75 -32.64 -5.42
N THR A 8 -6.29 -32.80 -4.18
CA THR A 8 -7.06 -32.48 -2.97
C THR A 8 -7.86 -31.19 -3.19
N PRO A 9 -9.19 -31.18 -2.96
CA PRO A 9 -9.97 -29.97 -3.06
C PRO A 9 -9.49 -29.06 -1.94
N ILE A 10 -8.70 -28.04 -2.29
CA ILE A 10 -8.37 -26.94 -1.38
C ILE A 10 -9.72 -26.46 -0.87
N ARG A 11 -10.03 -26.80 0.39
CA ARG A 11 -11.27 -26.41 1.06
C ARG A 11 -11.48 -24.94 0.74
N ARG A 12 -12.55 -24.64 0.01
CA ARG A 12 -13.01 -23.29 -0.25
C ARG A 12 -13.43 -22.68 1.08
N PHE A 13 -12.47 -22.24 1.88
CA PHE A 13 -12.70 -21.17 2.84
C PHE A 13 -12.85 -19.88 2.02
N ALA A 14 -13.94 -19.80 1.27
CA ALA A 14 -14.51 -18.52 0.93
C ALA A 14 -15.03 -17.98 2.25
N PHE A 15 -14.55 -16.81 2.69
CA PHE A 15 -15.16 -16.16 3.84
C PHE A 15 -16.67 -16.06 3.56
N PRO A 16 -17.53 -16.45 4.50
CA PRO A 16 -18.97 -16.25 4.35
C PRO A 16 -19.16 -14.80 3.91
N SER A 17 -19.88 -14.59 2.82
CA SER A 17 -20.19 -13.27 2.27
C SER A 17 -21.17 -12.53 3.19
N GLU A 18 -20.74 -12.25 4.41
CA GLU A 18 -21.40 -11.33 5.33
C GLU A 18 -21.36 -9.90 4.76
N ASN A 19 -20.55 -9.65 3.73
CA ASN A 19 -20.57 -8.47 2.87
C ASN A 19 -21.62 -8.61 1.75
N ARG A 20 -22.92 -8.71 2.08
CA ARG A 20 -24.00 -8.60 1.07
C ARG A 20 -24.12 -7.22 0.42
N GLY A 21 -23.35 -6.21 0.88
CA GLY A 21 -23.31 -4.86 0.30
C GLY A 21 -22.13 -4.59 -0.66
N ALA A 22 -21.20 -5.53 -0.86
CA ALA A 22 -19.96 -5.29 -1.63
C ALA A 22 -20.05 -5.74 -3.10
N GLY A 23 -21.23 -6.11 -3.62
CA GLY A 23 -21.40 -6.59 -4.99
C GLY A 23 -21.39 -5.49 -6.06
N SER A 24 -21.59 -4.24 -5.67
CA SER A 24 -21.56 -3.08 -6.57
C SER A 24 -20.82 -1.93 -5.87
N VAL A 25 -19.98 -1.22 -6.62
CA VAL A 25 -19.36 0.01 -6.12
C VAL A 25 -20.49 0.97 -5.76
N ASN A 26 -20.67 1.27 -4.47
CA ASN A 26 -21.62 2.29 -4.06
C ASN A 26 -20.98 3.68 -4.23
N TRP A 27 -20.94 4.13 -5.48
CA TRP A 27 -20.42 5.44 -5.87
C TRP A 27 -21.06 6.60 -5.09
N GLY A 28 -22.33 6.45 -4.70
CA GLY A 28 -23.02 7.42 -3.85
C GLY A 28 -22.38 7.55 -2.47
N SER A 29 -22.16 6.42 -1.78
CA SER A 29 -21.49 6.42 -0.47
C SER A 29 -20.05 6.93 -0.53
N LEU A 30 -19.32 6.61 -1.60
CA LEU A 30 -17.94 7.01 -1.79
C LEU A 30 -17.84 8.51 -2.12
N GLY A 31 -18.70 9.00 -3.01
CA GLY A 31 -18.84 10.43 -3.30
C GLY A 31 -19.28 11.23 -2.09
N LEU A 32 -20.21 10.72 -1.29
CA LEU A 32 -20.65 11.34 -0.04
C LEU A 32 -19.53 11.37 1.01
N LEU A 33 -18.74 10.30 1.14
CA LEU A 33 -17.60 10.25 2.06
C LEU A 33 -16.54 11.27 1.66
N ILE A 34 -16.18 11.34 0.38
CA ILE A 34 -15.22 12.33 -0.14
C ILE A 34 -15.77 13.75 0.00
N GLY A 35 -17.05 13.95 -0.33
CA GLY A 35 -17.72 15.25 -0.22
C GLY A 35 -17.79 15.75 1.22
N LEU A 36 -18.29 14.93 2.14
CA LEU A 36 -18.35 15.26 3.58
C LEU A 36 -16.95 15.40 4.19
N GLY A 37 -16.00 14.56 3.79
CA GLY A 37 -14.61 14.67 4.24
C GLY A 37 -13.93 15.96 3.77
N GLY A 38 -14.16 16.35 2.51
CA GLY A 38 -13.66 17.60 1.93
C GLY A 38 -14.32 18.82 2.56
N LEU A 39 -15.65 18.83 2.68
CA LEU A 39 -16.40 19.90 3.34
C LEU A 39 -16.02 20.02 4.81
N GLY A 40 -15.94 18.90 5.54
CA GLY A 40 -15.50 18.87 6.93
C GLY A 40 -14.07 19.40 7.08
N GLY A 41 -13.16 19.00 6.19
CA GLY A 41 -11.80 19.53 6.14
C GLY A 41 -11.75 21.04 5.89
N MET A 42 -12.56 21.55 4.95
CA MET A 42 -12.68 22.98 4.67
C MET A 42 -13.26 23.78 5.85
N LEU A 43 -14.29 23.25 6.50
CA LEU A 43 -14.88 23.87 7.69
C LEU A 43 -13.86 23.92 8.83
N LEU A 44 -13.21 22.80 9.14
CA LEU A 44 -12.16 22.76 10.17
C LEU A 44 -11.02 23.72 9.83
N TRP A 45 -10.62 23.83 8.56
CA TRP A 45 -9.58 24.76 8.12
C TRP A 45 -9.94 26.23 8.37
N HIS A 46 -11.22 26.57 8.18
CA HIS A 46 -11.73 27.91 8.39
C HIS A 46 -11.89 28.24 9.89
N PHE A 47 -12.48 27.33 10.67
CA PHE A 47 -12.82 27.57 12.08
C PHE A 47 -11.67 27.33 13.07
N LEU A 48 -10.67 26.52 12.71
CA LEU A 48 -9.53 26.19 13.59
C LEU A 48 -8.20 26.58 12.94
N PRO A 49 -7.89 27.90 12.87
CA PRO A 49 -6.66 28.37 12.22
C PRO A 49 -5.38 27.87 12.91
N GLY A 50 -5.43 27.58 14.21
CA GLY A 50 -4.32 26.98 14.96
C GLY A 50 -4.03 25.54 14.58
N GLU A 51 -5.02 24.80 14.05
CA GLU A 51 -4.92 23.36 13.78
C GLU A 51 -4.66 23.01 12.30
N ARG A 52 -4.36 24.03 11.48
CA ARG A 52 -4.16 23.88 10.03
C ARG A 52 -3.12 22.82 9.65
N PRO A 53 -1.96 22.68 10.32
CA PRO A 53 -1.00 21.65 9.95
C PRO A 53 -1.56 20.23 10.16
N LEU A 54 -2.33 20.03 11.24
CA LEU A 54 -2.97 18.75 11.55
C LEU A 54 -4.07 18.40 10.52
N ILE A 55 -4.87 19.39 10.12
CA ILE A 55 -5.91 19.24 9.10
C ILE A 55 -5.29 18.93 7.74
N ALA A 56 -4.24 19.68 7.35
CA ALA A 56 -3.50 19.43 6.12
C ALA A 56 -2.93 18.01 6.10
N PHE A 57 -2.37 17.55 7.22
CA PHE A 57 -1.86 16.19 7.34
C PHE A 57 -2.97 15.14 7.26
N ALA A 58 -4.12 15.36 7.90
CA ALA A 58 -5.25 14.45 7.79
C ALA A 58 -5.70 14.29 6.33
N LEU A 59 -5.86 15.40 5.62
CA LEU A 59 -6.28 15.44 4.22
C LEU A 59 -5.24 14.87 3.27
N TYR A 60 -3.95 15.12 3.50
CA TYR A 60 -2.85 14.54 2.72
C TYR A 60 -2.69 13.03 2.95
N SER A 61 -2.91 12.58 4.19
CA SER A 61 -2.74 11.18 4.58
C SER A 61 -3.77 10.26 3.94
N ILE A 62 -4.94 10.76 3.55
CA ILE A 62 -5.96 9.95 2.85
C ILE A 62 -5.43 9.48 1.48
N PRO A 63 -5.15 10.36 0.49
CA PRO A 63 -4.65 9.94 -0.82
C PRO A 63 -3.28 9.28 -0.73
N SER A 64 -2.45 9.61 0.27
CA SER A 64 -1.15 8.96 0.45
C SER A 64 -1.22 7.49 0.91
N ASN A 65 -2.32 7.08 1.55
CA ASN A 65 -2.51 5.69 1.96
C ASN A 65 -3.32 4.85 0.96
N VAL A 66 -3.85 5.46 -0.10
CA VAL A 66 -4.60 4.79 -1.17
C VAL A 66 -3.64 3.92 -2.00
N PHE A 67 -4.07 2.73 -2.40
CA PHE A 67 -3.24 1.74 -3.09
C PHE A 67 -2.59 2.27 -4.38
N ILE A 68 -3.27 3.16 -5.08
CA ILE A 68 -2.92 3.63 -6.43
C ILE A 68 -1.87 4.76 -6.40
N LEU A 69 -1.78 5.50 -5.29
CA LEU A 69 -0.98 6.72 -5.19
C LEU A 69 0.30 6.46 -4.39
N PRO A 70 1.47 6.43 -5.04
CA PRO A 70 2.75 6.23 -4.35
C PRO A 70 3.22 7.56 -3.73
N LEU A 71 2.43 8.15 -2.84
CA LEU A 71 2.82 9.37 -2.13
C LEU A 71 3.46 9.00 -0.79
N PRO A 72 4.63 9.58 -0.44
CA PRO A 72 5.33 9.27 0.79
C PRO A 72 4.58 9.89 1.97
N HIS A 73 4.09 9.03 2.86
CA HIS A 73 3.34 9.44 4.05
C HIS A 73 4.27 9.88 5.18
N GLU A 74 5.44 9.26 5.27
CA GLU A 74 6.39 9.40 6.37
C GLU A 74 6.92 10.83 6.56
N PRO A 75 7.30 11.59 5.51
CA PRO A 75 7.77 12.96 5.67
C PRO A 75 6.70 13.91 6.24
N ALA A 76 5.45 13.73 5.83
CA ALA A 76 4.33 14.54 6.33
C ALA A 76 4.04 14.25 7.81
N LEU A 77 4.16 12.99 8.22
CA LEU A 77 4.04 12.58 9.62
C LEU A 77 5.15 13.19 10.47
N PHE A 78 6.41 13.16 10.00
CA PHE A 78 7.52 13.82 10.70
C PHE A 78 7.34 15.34 10.81
N TYR A 79 6.80 15.99 9.78
CA TYR A 79 6.52 17.42 9.81
C TYR A 79 5.47 17.76 10.89
N CYS A 80 4.37 17.02 10.95
CA CYS A 80 3.33 17.28 11.95
C CYS A 80 3.75 16.93 13.38
N ALA A 81 4.59 15.91 13.55
CA ALA A 81 5.14 15.54 14.85
C ALA A 81 6.00 16.63 15.50
N LYS A 82 6.40 17.68 14.77
CA LYS A 82 7.09 18.84 15.37
C LYS A 82 6.17 19.75 16.17
N PHE A 83 4.90 19.84 15.76
CA PHE A 83 3.94 20.80 16.31
C PHE A 83 2.99 20.15 17.30
N TYR A 84 2.83 18.83 17.23
CA TYR A 84 1.84 18.08 17.99
C TYR A 84 2.45 16.90 18.72
N VAL A 85 1.81 16.53 19.83
CA VAL A 85 2.19 15.33 20.59
C VAL A 85 2.06 14.07 19.71
N PRO A 86 3.00 13.11 19.81
CA PRO A 86 3.04 11.94 18.93
C PRO A 86 1.74 11.12 18.86
N TRP A 87 1.01 11.04 19.97
CA TRP A 87 -0.25 10.30 20.05
C TRP A 87 -1.34 10.90 19.16
N VAL A 88 -1.47 12.24 19.14
CA VAL A 88 -2.47 12.93 18.31
C VAL A 88 -2.17 12.73 16.83
N VAL A 89 -0.90 12.90 16.42
CA VAL A 89 -0.48 12.67 15.02
C VAL A 89 -0.74 11.22 14.60
N THR A 90 -0.48 10.27 15.49
CA THR A 90 -0.74 8.85 15.25
C THR A 90 -2.23 8.57 15.04
N LEU A 91 -3.09 9.11 15.92
CA LEU A 91 -4.54 8.92 15.81
C LEU A 91 -5.10 9.54 14.52
N VAL A 92 -4.68 10.75 14.18
CA VAL A 92 -5.12 11.42 12.94
C VAL A 92 -4.66 10.63 11.71
N GLY A 93 -3.39 10.22 11.66
CA GLY A 93 -2.89 9.38 10.57
C GLY A 93 -3.59 8.02 10.48
N ALA A 94 -3.92 7.42 11.63
CA ALA A 94 -4.67 6.17 11.69
C ALA A 94 -6.10 6.33 11.15
N LEU A 95 -6.81 7.39 11.54
CA LEU A 95 -8.16 7.70 11.04
C LEU A 95 -8.17 7.97 9.53
N SER A 96 -7.24 8.79 9.03
CA SER A 96 -7.07 9.01 7.59
C SER A 96 -6.80 7.70 6.85
N ASN A 97 -6.02 6.80 7.45
CA ASN A 97 -5.74 5.49 6.88
C ASN A 97 -6.99 4.57 6.87
N VAL A 98 -7.87 4.62 7.88
CA VAL A 98 -9.17 3.90 7.83
C VAL A 98 -9.97 4.35 6.62
N ILE A 99 -10.06 5.66 6.39
CA ILE A 99 -10.77 6.24 5.24
C ILE A 99 -10.14 5.76 3.92
N ALA A 100 -8.82 5.87 3.78
CA ALA A 100 -8.12 5.43 2.58
C ALA A 100 -8.33 3.94 2.27
N ASN A 101 -8.24 3.08 3.30
CA ASN A 101 -8.44 1.65 3.15
C ASN A 101 -9.88 1.27 2.84
N TYR A 102 -10.86 2.05 3.32
CA TYR A 102 -12.25 1.89 2.94
C TYR A 102 -12.44 2.18 1.44
N VAL A 103 -11.87 3.30 0.96
CA VAL A 103 -11.89 3.66 -0.47
C VAL A 103 -11.23 2.56 -1.31
N ASP A 104 -10.07 2.06 -0.91
CA ASP A 104 -9.39 0.97 -1.60
C ASP A 104 -10.23 -0.31 -1.64
N TYR A 105 -10.89 -0.67 -0.55
CA TYR A 105 -11.73 -1.86 -0.52
C TYR A 105 -12.91 -1.71 -1.49
N GLN A 106 -13.58 -0.55 -1.49
CA GLN A 106 -14.72 -0.28 -2.38
C GLN A 106 -14.34 -0.26 -3.86
N VAL A 107 -13.14 0.23 -4.21
CA VAL A 107 -12.68 0.30 -5.60
C VAL A 107 -12.08 -1.04 -6.06
N LEU A 108 -11.21 -1.64 -5.25
CA LEU A 108 -10.46 -2.83 -5.65
C LEU A 108 -11.29 -4.10 -5.54
N TYR A 109 -12.18 -4.24 -4.56
CA TYR A 109 -12.98 -5.46 -4.42
C TYR A 109 -13.75 -5.81 -5.71
N PRO A 110 -14.61 -4.93 -6.27
CA PRO A 110 -15.34 -5.25 -7.49
C PRO A 110 -14.39 -5.42 -8.69
N LEU A 111 -13.34 -4.59 -8.79
CA LEU A 111 -12.35 -4.67 -9.87
C LEU A 111 -11.63 -6.04 -9.91
N LEU A 112 -11.24 -6.57 -8.75
CA LEU A 112 -10.52 -7.83 -8.64
C LEU A 112 -11.41 -9.06 -8.82
N HIS A 113 -12.72 -8.91 -8.64
CA HIS A 113 -13.71 -9.96 -8.85
C HIS A 113 -14.27 -10.00 -10.28
N LEU A 114 -13.93 -9.03 -11.13
CA LEU A 114 -14.19 -9.11 -12.57
C LEU A 114 -13.51 -10.35 -13.17
N ARG A 115 -14.25 -11.15 -13.94
CA ARG A 115 -13.73 -12.38 -14.57
C ARG A 115 -12.44 -12.13 -15.36
N SER A 116 -12.38 -11.04 -16.11
CA SER A 116 -11.22 -10.66 -16.93
C SER A 116 -9.97 -10.38 -16.11
N VAL A 117 -10.12 -9.76 -14.93
CA VAL A 117 -9.01 -9.42 -14.04
C VAL A 117 -8.59 -10.65 -13.25
N ARG A 118 -9.55 -11.42 -12.71
CA ARG A 118 -9.31 -12.64 -11.95
C ARG A 118 -8.50 -13.68 -12.73
N ALA A 119 -8.82 -13.88 -14.00
CA ALA A 119 -8.10 -14.79 -14.88
C ALA A 119 -6.60 -14.43 -15.03
N ARG A 120 -6.20 -13.16 -14.83
CA ARG A 120 -4.80 -12.74 -14.98
C ARG A 120 -3.91 -13.07 -13.79
N TYR A 121 -4.48 -13.29 -12.61
CA TYR A 121 -3.69 -13.51 -11.39
C TYR A 121 -3.97 -14.83 -10.68
N ALA A 122 -5.17 -15.42 -10.84
CA ALA A 122 -5.58 -16.59 -10.09
C ALA A 122 -4.68 -17.82 -10.34
N ASP A 123 -4.20 -18.01 -11.57
CA ASP A 123 -3.41 -19.21 -11.93
C ASP A 123 -1.91 -19.04 -11.65
N LYS A 124 -1.47 -17.88 -11.17
CA LYS A 124 -0.05 -17.67 -10.88
C LYS A 124 0.36 -18.49 -9.66
N GLN A 125 1.41 -19.31 -9.80
CA GLN A 125 1.95 -20.12 -8.70
C GLN A 125 2.27 -19.30 -7.44
N ILE A 126 2.76 -18.07 -7.62
CA ILE A 126 3.06 -17.15 -6.52
C ILE A 126 1.77 -16.79 -5.76
N TYR A 127 0.68 -16.49 -6.47
CA TYR A 127 -0.62 -16.20 -5.85
C TYR A 127 -1.13 -17.42 -5.07
N GLN A 128 -1.08 -18.62 -5.66
CA GLN A 128 -1.54 -19.85 -5.01
C GLN A 128 -0.72 -20.20 -3.75
N LYS A 129 0.59 -19.97 -3.77
CA LYS A 129 1.45 -20.14 -2.58
C LYS A 129 1.08 -19.12 -1.50
N LEU A 130 1.01 -17.84 -1.85
CA LEU A 130 0.74 -16.77 -0.88
C LEU A 130 -0.66 -16.87 -0.28
N ILE A 131 -1.68 -17.21 -1.08
CA ILE A 131 -3.06 -17.33 -0.59
C ILE A 131 -3.22 -18.51 0.38
N GLY A 132 -2.49 -19.61 0.15
CA GLY A 132 -2.49 -20.76 1.07
C GLY A 132 -1.99 -20.38 2.46
N TRP A 133 -0.91 -19.60 2.54
CA TRP A 133 -0.40 -19.08 3.81
C TRP A 133 -1.33 -18.02 4.41
N PHE A 134 -1.82 -17.10 3.57
CA PHE A 134 -2.73 -16.03 3.97
C PHE A 134 -3.99 -16.56 4.65
N ARG A 135 -4.63 -17.58 4.06
CA ARG A 135 -5.87 -18.15 4.60
C ARG A 135 -5.73 -18.80 5.97
N ARG A 136 -4.52 -19.22 6.36
CA ARG A 136 -4.28 -19.82 7.67
C ARG A 136 -4.31 -18.79 8.80
N TRP A 137 -3.77 -17.59 8.55
CA TRP A 137 -3.64 -16.53 9.57
C TRP A 137 -3.80 -15.12 8.98
N PRO A 138 -4.95 -14.80 8.34
CA PRO A 138 -5.10 -13.58 7.54
C PRO A 138 -4.95 -12.32 8.40
N PHE A 139 -5.50 -12.33 9.61
CA PHE A 139 -5.43 -11.21 10.55
C PHE A 139 -3.99 -10.89 10.94
N TRP A 140 -3.25 -11.87 11.45
CA TRP A 140 -1.87 -11.67 11.92
C TRP A 140 -0.89 -11.35 10.80
N ILE A 141 -1.09 -11.94 9.61
CA ILE A 141 -0.29 -11.59 8.44
C ILE A 141 -0.47 -10.11 8.11
N LEU A 142 -1.70 -9.60 8.11
CA LEU A 142 -1.96 -8.16 7.88
C LEU A 142 -1.35 -7.28 8.98
N VAL A 143 -1.44 -7.67 10.26
CA VAL A 143 -0.83 -6.92 11.38
C VAL A 143 0.69 -6.84 11.21
N ILE A 144 1.36 -7.98 11.01
CA ILE A 144 2.82 -8.06 10.91
C ILE A 144 3.32 -7.33 9.66
N THR A 145 2.67 -7.52 8.52
CA THR A 145 3.06 -6.86 7.25
C THR A 145 2.78 -5.36 7.27
N SER A 146 1.82 -4.90 8.07
CA SER A 146 1.55 -3.48 8.28
C SER A 146 2.52 -2.82 9.25
N TYR A 147 2.99 -3.57 10.24
CA TYR A 147 3.98 -3.11 11.21
C TYR A 147 5.38 -3.03 10.60
N THR A 148 5.76 -4.05 9.83
CA THR A 148 7.09 -4.16 9.22
C THR A 148 7.23 -3.31 7.95
N PRO A 149 8.46 -2.95 7.54
CA PRO A 149 8.71 -2.32 6.24
C PRO A 149 8.62 -3.31 5.06
N ILE A 150 8.05 -4.51 5.27
CA ILE A 150 7.85 -5.52 4.23
C ILE A 150 6.79 -5.00 3.24
N PRO A 151 6.86 -5.37 1.94
CA PRO A 151 5.84 -5.01 0.97
C PRO A 151 4.44 -5.44 1.43
N PHE A 152 3.64 -4.47 1.84
CA PHE A 152 2.28 -4.68 2.34
C PHE A 152 1.26 -4.86 1.20
N TYR A 153 1.52 -4.26 0.04
CA TYR A 153 0.62 -4.26 -1.13
C TYR A 153 0.18 -5.66 -1.62
N PRO A 154 1.06 -6.70 -1.69
CA PRO A 154 0.64 -8.05 -2.09
C PRO A 154 -0.39 -8.65 -1.13
N PHE A 155 -0.24 -8.45 0.18
CA PHE A 155 -1.15 -8.97 1.19
C PHE A 155 -2.47 -8.19 1.24
N LYS A 156 -2.41 -6.88 1.04
CA LYS A 156 -3.60 -6.05 0.80
C LYS A 156 -4.39 -6.56 -0.40
N PHE A 157 -3.72 -6.81 -1.52
CA PHE A 157 -4.34 -7.39 -2.70
C PHE A 157 -4.99 -8.76 -2.40
N LEU A 158 -4.26 -9.66 -1.73
CA LEU A 158 -4.78 -10.99 -1.35
C LEU A 158 -6.01 -10.88 -0.45
N SER A 159 -5.99 -9.99 0.54
CA SER A 159 -7.13 -9.80 1.45
C SER A 159 -8.40 -9.33 0.72
N ILE A 160 -8.26 -8.44 -0.26
CA ILE A 160 -9.39 -7.92 -1.03
C ILE A 160 -9.85 -8.95 -2.05
N ALA A 161 -8.92 -9.62 -2.74
CA ALA A 161 -9.21 -10.65 -3.74
C ALA A 161 -9.89 -11.90 -3.14
N ASP A 162 -9.61 -12.23 -1.87
CA ASP A 162 -10.24 -13.36 -1.15
C ASP A 162 -11.53 -12.96 -0.41
N GLY A 163 -11.92 -11.68 -0.46
CA GLY A 163 -13.11 -11.17 0.20
C GLY A 163 -13.04 -11.17 1.73
N TYR A 164 -11.86 -10.92 2.29
CA TYR A 164 -11.67 -10.82 3.73
C TYR A 164 -12.57 -9.71 4.32
N PRO A 165 -13.31 -9.94 5.42
CA PRO A 165 -14.27 -8.98 5.95
C PRO A 165 -13.63 -7.64 6.31
N LEU A 166 -14.28 -6.56 5.88
CA LEU A 166 -13.75 -5.19 5.93
C LEU A 166 -13.37 -4.77 7.36
N TRP A 167 -14.20 -5.05 8.36
CA TRP A 167 -13.92 -4.64 9.73
C TRP A 167 -12.67 -5.32 10.30
N LYS A 168 -12.45 -6.61 9.99
CA LYS A 168 -11.25 -7.34 10.42
C LYS A 168 -10.01 -6.83 9.69
N TYR A 169 -10.16 -6.52 8.40
CA TYR A 169 -9.11 -5.90 7.61
C TYR A 169 -8.68 -4.57 8.24
N GLN A 170 -9.62 -3.66 8.49
CA GLN A 170 -9.34 -2.35 9.10
C GLN A 170 -8.70 -2.48 10.49
N ALA A 171 -9.23 -3.37 11.34
CA ALA A 171 -8.67 -3.63 12.66
C ALA A 171 -7.22 -4.15 12.60
N ALA A 172 -6.93 -5.07 11.68
CA ALA A 172 -5.57 -5.58 11.48
C ALA A 172 -4.60 -4.47 11.04
N LEU A 173 -5.05 -3.58 10.15
CA LEU A 173 -4.22 -2.47 9.67
C LEU A 173 -4.01 -1.41 10.75
N LEU A 174 -5.03 -1.09 11.53
CA LEU A 174 -4.90 -0.17 12.66
C LEU A 174 -3.90 -0.72 13.67
N LEU A 175 -4.06 -1.99 14.07
CA LEU A 175 -3.20 -2.63 15.05
C LEU A 175 -1.74 -2.73 14.57
N GLY A 176 -1.51 -2.99 13.28
CA GLY A 176 -0.16 -3.05 12.72
C GLY A 176 0.47 -1.69 12.44
N ARG A 177 -0.29 -0.72 11.90
CA ARG A 177 0.26 0.59 11.48
C ARG A 177 0.38 1.59 12.63
N MET A 178 -0.52 1.57 13.61
CA MET A 178 -0.48 2.54 14.72
C MET A 178 0.86 2.51 15.47
N PRO A 179 1.43 1.35 15.85
CA PRO A 179 2.74 1.32 16.50
C PRO A 179 3.84 1.95 15.63
N ARG A 180 3.84 1.68 14.32
CA ARG A 180 4.80 2.30 13.39
C ARG A 180 4.61 3.82 13.31
N TYR A 181 3.37 4.29 13.17
CA TYR A 181 3.08 5.73 13.12
C TYR A 181 3.49 6.42 14.42
N TYR A 182 3.25 5.77 15.55
CA TYR A 182 3.66 6.27 16.86
C TYR A 182 5.18 6.35 16.99
N LEU A 183 5.92 5.30 16.62
CA LEU A 183 7.38 5.31 16.63
C LEU A 183 7.95 6.41 15.73
N LEU A 184 7.42 6.56 14.51
CA LEU A 184 7.85 7.63 13.61
C LEU A 184 7.50 9.02 14.16
N ALA A 185 6.32 9.18 14.77
CA ALA A 185 5.92 10.45 15.36
C ALA A 185 6.79 10.79 16.57
N MET A 186 7.15 9.80 17.40
CA MET A 186 8.11 10.00 18.49
C MET A 186 9.48 10.45 17.98
N VAL A 187 9.99 9.82 16.92
CA VAL A 187 11.26 10.21 16.30
C VAL A 187 11.17 11.64 15.73
N GLY A 188 10.07 11.97 15.04
CA GLY A 188 9.83 13.32 14.52
C GLY A 188 9.77 14.38 15.63
N TYR A 189 9.10 14.07 16.73
CA TYR A 189 8.97 14.94 17.90
C TYR A 189 10.31 15.14 18.63
N ALA A 190 11.11 14.07 18.76
CA ALA A 190 12.40 14.11 19.47
C ALA A 190 13.53 14.74 18.63
N VAL A 191 13.62 14.40 17.34
CA VAL A 191 14.72 14.85 16.46
C VAL A 191 14.42 16.20 15.82
N GLN A 192 13.14 16.52 15.58
CA GLN A 192 12.69 17.74 14.91
C GLN A 192 13.49 18.05 13.61
N PRO A 193 13.57 17.10 12.66
CA PRO A 193 14.46 17.20 11.50
C PRO A 193 14.13 18.45 10.66
N PRO A 194 15.11 19.24 10.19
CA PRO A 194 14.84 20.46 9.45
C PRO A 194 14.05 20.18 8.16
N VAL A 195 13.23 21.14 7.71
CA VAL A 195 12.23 20.93 6.64
C VAL A 195 12.87 20.45 5.33
N TRP A 196 14.07 20.93 5.01
CA TRP A 196 14.80 20.50 3.81
C TRP A 196 15.12 19.00 3.82
N VAL A 197 15.42 18.40 4.98
CA VAL A 197 15.65 16.94 5.11
C VAL A 197 14.37 16.19 4.77
N LEU A 198 13.22 16.67 5.22
CA LEU A 198 11.92 16.05 4.93
C LEU A 198 11.55 16.15 3.45
N ILE A 199 11.84 17.29 2.81
CA ILE A 199 11.64 17.47 1.37
C ILE A 199 12.54 16.50 0.59
N VAL A 200 13.84 16.46 0.91
CA VAL A 200 14.79 15.54 0.26
C VAL A 200 14.36 14.09 0.45
N LEU A 201 13.94 13.70 1.66
CA LEU A 201 13.42 12.37 1.95
C LEU A 201 12.17 12.05 1.11
N GLY A 202 11.21 12.97 1.03
CA GLY A 202 10.00 12.80 0.22
C GLY A 202 10.31 12.64 -1.27
N VAL A 203 11.17 13.49 -1.82
CA VAL A 203 11.61 13.41 -3.23
C VAL A 203 12.36 12.10 -3.48
N LEU A 204 13.26 11.71 -2.58
CA LEU A 204 14.02 10.47 -2.71
C LEU A 204 13.08 9.25 -2.72
N LEU A 205 12.12 9.17 -1.80
CA LEU A 205 11.14 8.09 -1.76
C LEU A 205 10.25 8.04 -3.01
N LEU A 206 9.91 9.20 -3.58
CA LEU A 206 9.15 9.28 -4.83
C LEU A 206 9.97 8.82 -6.05
N VAL A 207 11.23 9.26 -6.18
CA VAL A 207 12.04 9.10 -7.39
C VAL A 207 12.73 7.73 -7.46
N LEU A 208 13.15 7.19 -6.31
CA LEU A 208 13.90 5.94 -6.20
C LEU A 208 13.24 4.72 -6.90
N PRO A 209 11.90 4.48 -6.82
CA PRO A 209 11.28 3.38 -7.58
C PRO A 209 11.39 3.57 -9.10
N PHE A 210 11.31 4.81 -9.61
CA PHE A 210 11.44 5.09 -11.04
C PHE A 210 12.88 4.92 -11.53
N VAL A 211 13.86 5.39 -10.76
CA VAL A 211 15.28 5.21 -11.07
C VAL A 211 15.64 3.73 -11.09
N ARG A 212 15.20 2.95 -10.09
CA ARG A 212 15.42 1.50 -10.06
C ARG A 212 14.82 0.80 -11.27
N LYS A 213 13.58 1.15 -11.63
CA LYS A 213 12.90 0.55 -12.80
C LYS A 213 13.59 0.95 -14.11
N GLY A 214 13.96 2.22 -14.27
CA GLY A 214 14.71 2.70 -15.44
C GLY A 214 16.06 2.00 -15.58
N TRP A 215 16.79 1.83 -14.47
CA TRP A 215 18.06 1.10 -14.44
C TRP A 215 17.91 -0.38 -14.80
N GLN A 216 16.85 -1.04 -14.33
CA GLN A 216 16.53 -2.42 -14.71
C GLN A 216 16.26 -2.54 -16.21
N LEU A 217 15.47 -1.63 -16.78
CA LEU A 217 15.17 -1.61 -18.21
C LEU A 217 16.43 -1.35 -19.06
N ILE A 218 17.32 -0.47 -18.60
CA ILE A 218 18.61 -0.23 -19.25
C ILE A 218 19.45 -1.51 -19.20
N LYS A 219 19.60 -2.16 -18.03
CA LYS A 219 20.34 -3.42 -17.89
C LYS A 219 19.80 -4.55 -18.76
N GLU A 220 18.48 -4.63 -18.93
CA GLU A 220 17.82 -5.64 -19.77
C GLU A 220 18.04 -5.37 -21.27
N LYS A 221 18.09 -4.09 -21.67
CA LYS A 221 18.31 -3.71 -23.08
C LYS A 221 19.77 -3.57 -23.49
N LEU A 222 20.68 -3.28 -22.56
CA LEU A 222 22.11 -3.10 -22.81
C LEU A 222 22.78 -4.26 -23.58
N PRO A 223 22.47 -5.55 -23.33
CA PRO A 223 23.03 -6.68 -24.07
C PRO A 223 22.60 -6.72 -25.54
N HIS A 224 21.50 -6.06 -25.91
CA HIS A 224 21.01 -6.03 -27.28
C HIS A 224 21.67 -4.92 -28.13
N TYR A 225 22.26 -3.91 -27.49
CA TYR A 225 22.93 -2.78 -28.16
C TYR A 225 24.46 -2.85 -28.11
N LEU A 226 25.05 -3.77 -27.35
CA LEU A 226 26.47 -4.07 -27.42
C LEU A 226 26.67 -5.07 -28.57
N PRO A 227 27.18 -4.67 -29.75
CA PRO A 227 27.65 -5.64 -30.72
C PRO A 227 28.70 -6.52 -30.02
N GLU A 228 28.67 -7.83 -30.27
CA GLU A 228 29.72 -8.73 -29.79
C GLU A 228 31.06 -8.10 -30.15
N MET A 229 31.78 -7.58 -29.15
CA MET A 229 33.11 -7.05 -29.41
C MET A 229 33.89 -8.23 -30.00
N PRO A 230 34.47 -8.08 -31.20
CA PRO A 230 35.29 -9.14 -31.77
C PRO A 230 36.32 -9.49 -30.71
N ARG A 231 36.27 -10.74 -30.24
CA ARG A 231 37.24 -11.23 -29.25
C ARG A 231 38.60 -10.85 -29.81
N LEU A 232 39.35 -10.02 -29.08
CA LEU A 232 40.76 -9.73 -29.35
C LEU A 232 41.60 -10.98 -29.02
N SER A 233 41.18 -12.13 -29.54
CA SER A 233 41.96 -13.35 -29.57
C SER A 233 42.84 -13.27 -30.80
N ARG A 234 44.15 -13.19 -30.55
CA ARG A 234 45.27 -13.28 -31.49
C ARG A 234 45.63 -11.96 -32.19
N LEU A 235 46.24 -11.05 -31.43
CA LEU A 235 47.39 -10.34 -31.99
C LEU A 235 48.56 -11.34 -31.98
N PRO A 236 49.14 -11.70 -33.14
CA PRO A 236 50.36 -12.51 -33.14
C PRO A 236 51.44 -11.70 -32.41
N MET A 237 52.07 -12.31 -31.41
CA MET A 237 53.34 -11.82 -30.88
C MET A 237 54.32 -11.89 -32.04
N GLN A 238 54.76 -10.74 -32.55
CA GLN A 238 55.87 -10.64 -33.47
C GLN A 238 57.14 -10.87 -32.65
N ASP A 239 57.82 -11.98 -32.93
CA ASP A 239 59.19 -12.28 -32.50
C ASP A 239 60.20 -11.36 -33.20
#